data_AF-A0A3L7XKL7-F1
#
_entry.id   AF-A0A3L7XKL7-F1
#
_cell.length_a   1.000
_cell.length_b   1.000
_cell.length_c   1.000
_cell.angle_alpha   90.00
_cell.angle_beta   90.00
_cell.angle_gamma   90.00
#
_symmetry.space_group_name_H-M   'P 1'
#
loop_
_entity.id
_entity.type
_entity.pdbx_description
1 polymer ?
#
loop_
_entity_poly.entity_id
_entity_poly.type
_entity_poly.pdbx_seq_one_letter_code
_entity_poly.pdbx_strand_id
1 'polypeptide(L)'
;MAAGGRHDAAAQGLERVLPLSEVPRLRRDRHGDRPRARGLVVTEAPLPELIASEPLASAGYIRLVRDTVRFANGHEVVRAVVEHPGAVALVVLDEAGRWLLVRQYRHAARRNMLEIPAGTREAGEAPELTAAREVREETGFAAGRLERIGGAWMAPGFSGEFITFFLATDLRPDPLPQDQGEYIEEPEWLTLDEVYEAVQTGRIEDAKTIAALTMIACRERADRGSALA
;
A
#
# COMPACT_ATOMS: atom_id res chain seq x y z
N MET A 1 19.50 -31.90 -18.44
CA MET A 1 20.55 -30.86 -18.62
C MET A 1 20.06 -29.93 -19.72
N ALA A 2 19.85 -28.63 -19.55
CA ALA A 2 20.60 -27.67 -18.76
C ALA A 2 19.74 -26.87 -17.77
N ALA A 3 20.24 -26.80 -16.54
CA ALA A 3 19.95 -25.70 -15.62
C ALA A 3 20.72 -24.47 -16.13
N GLY A 4 20.05 -23.34 -16.28
CA GLY A 4 20.62 -22.09 -16.74
C GLY A 4 19.98 -20.94 -15.98
N GLY A 5 20.73 -20.42 -15.01
CA GLY A 5 20.33 -19.52 -13.94
C GLY A 5 19.34 -18.43 -14.32
N ARG A 6 18.33 -18.25 -13.46
CA ARG A 6 17.51 -17.06 -13.45
C ARG A 6 17.24 -16.62 -12.01
N HIS A 7 17.63 -15.37 -11.80
CA HIS A 7 17.25 -14.47 -10.70
C HIS A 7 18.03 -14.64 -9.41
N ASP A 8 19.33 -14.33 -9.50
CA ASP A 8 19.96 -13.54 -8.45
C ASP A 8 19.48 -12.08 -8.63
N ALA A 9 18.28 -11.79 -8.11
CA ALA A 9 17.75 -10.43 -7.98
C ALA A 9 17.95 -9.94 -6.53
N ALA A 10 19.00 -10.42 -5.87
CA ALA A 10 19.43 -9.90 -4.59
C ALA A 10 20.03 -8.50 -4.79
N ALA A 11 19.53 -7.53 -4.01
CA ALA A 11 20.08 -6.19 -3.81
C ALA A 11 19.94 -5.12 -4.93
N GLN A 12 19.00 -5.20 -5.87
CA GLN A 12 18.69 -4.05 -6.73
C GLN A 12 17.75 -3.07 -6.02
N GLY A 13 18.25 -1.97 -5.46
CA GLY A 13 17.33 -0.89 -5.05
C GLY A 13 17.91 0.33 -4.33
N LEU A 14 18.97 0.18 -3.52
CA LEU A 14 19.38 1.26 -2.61
C LEU A 14 20.88 1.61 -2.66
N GLU A 15 21.64 1.04 -3.59
CA GLU A 15 23.09 1.30 -3.69
C GLU A 15 23.43 2.78 -3.97
N ARG A 16 22.42 3.61 -4.26
CA ARG A 16 22.59 5.06 -4.42
C ARG A 16 21.33 5.86 -4.05
N VAL A 17 20.90 5.79 -2.79
CA VAL A 17 20.01 6.84 -2.24
C VAL A 17 20.83 8.11 -2.11
N LEU A 18 20.47 9.17 -2.86
CA LEU A 18 21.10 10.47 -2.70
C LEU A 18 20.88 10.95 -1.26
N PRO A 19 21.93 11.41 -0.55
CA PRO A 19 21.71 12.01 0.76
C PRO A 19 20.76 13.21 0.59
N LEU A 20 19.87 13.44 1.56
CA LEU A 20 18.89 14.53 1.49
C LEU A 20 19.53 15.91 1.23
N SER A 21 20.80 16.08 1.61
CA SER A 21 21.62 17.27 1.31
C SER A 21 21.85 17.50 -0.20
N GLU A 22 21.82 16.44 -0.99
CA GLU A 22 22.04 16.47 -2.45
C GLU A 22 20.73 16.47 -3.25
N VAL A 23 19.59 16.17 -2.59
CA VAL A 23 18.27 16.29 -3.22
C VAL A 23 17.96 17.78 -3.44
N PRO A 24 17.63 18.21 -4.67
CA PRO A 24 17.21 19.58 -4.92
C PRO A 24 16.09 19.98 -3.98
N ARG A 25 16.26 21.08 -3.24
CA ARG A 25 15.24 21.55 -2.30
C ARG A 25 13.93 21.76 -3.06
N LEU A 26 12.91 20.98 -2.70
CA LEU A 26 11.55 21.20 -3.19
C LEU A 26 11.14 22.62 -2.78
N ARG A 27 10.89 23.48 -3.78
CA ARG A 27 10.38 24.83 -3.52
C ARG A 27 8.99 24.68 -2.95
N ARG A 28 8.83 25.06 -1.68
CA ARG A 28 7.50 25.28 -1.09
C ARG A 28 7.01 26.63 -1.58
N ASP A 29 5.75 26.71 -1.97
CA ASP A 29 5.10 28.00 -2.17
C ASP A 29 5.29 28.85 -0.91
N ARG A 30 5.73 30.10 -1.08
CA ARG A 30 6.00 30.98 0.07
C ARG A 30 4.69 31.26 0.81
N HIS A 31 4.73 31.22 2.14
CA HIS A 31 3.59 31.63 2.96
C HIS A 31 3.24 33.09 2.63
N GLY A 32 1.99 33.33 2.21
CA GLY A 32 1.49 34.65 1.80
C GLY A 32 1.25 34.82 0.29
N ASP A 33 1.82 33.95 -0.54
CA ASP A 33 1.62 33.95 -1.99
C ASP A 33 1.13 32.57 -2.43
N ARG A 34 0.21 31.95 -1.66
CA ARG A 34 -0.47 30.73 -2.11
C ARG A 34 -1.28 31.14 -3.33
N PRO A 35 -0.90 30.84 -4.59
CA PRO A 35 -1.95 30.80 -5.58
C PRO A 35 -2.94 29.77 -5.02
N ARG A 36 -4.24 30.12 -4.90
CA ARG A 36 -5.29 29.12 -4.63
C ARG A 36 -4.88 27.92 -5.46
N ALA A 37 -4.57 26.78 -4.81
CA ALA A 37 -4.03 25.60 -5.48
C ALA A 37 -4.81 25.50 -6.78
N ARG A 38 -4.16 25.76 -7.94
CA ARG A 38 -4.87 25.78 -9.22
C ARG A 38 -5.49 24.41 -9.25
N GLY A 39 -6.80 24.33 -8.99
CA GLY A 39 -7.44 23.07 -8.60
C GLY A 39 -6.99 22.07 -9.64
N LEU A 40 -6.31 21.00 -9.20
CA LEU A 40 -5.65 20.10 -10.13
C LEU A 40 -6.75 19.58 -11.05
N VAL A 41 -6.84 20.13 -12.27
CA VAL A 41 -7.87 19.73 -13.21
C VAL A 41 -7.38 18.43 -13.78
N VAL A 42 -7.80 17.34 -13.14
CA VAL A 42 -7.66 16.01 -13.72
C VAL A 42 -8.62 15.98 -14.89
N THR A 43 -8.08 16.08 -16.10
CA THR A 43 -8.89 15.90 -17.31
C THR A 43 -9.16 14.41 -17.46
N GLU A 44 -10.43 14.02 -17.48
CA GLU A 44 -10.81 12.64 -17.73
C GLU A 44 -10.64 12.35 -19.22
N ALA A 45 -9.57 11.61 -19.55
CA ALA A 45 -9.49 10.96 -20.85
C ALA A 45 -10.50 9.80 -20.88
N PRO A 46 -11.16 9.54 -22.03
CA PRO A 46 -12.07 8.41 -22.14
C PRO A 46 -11.32 7.10 -21.90
N LEU A 47 -11.93 6.20 -21.11
CA LEU A 47 -11.41 4.86 -20.91
C LEU A 47 -11.44 4.07 -22.24
N PRO A 48 -10.45 3.19 -22.49
CA PRO A 48 -10.54 2.30 -23.63
C PRO A 48 -11.69 1.30 -23.46
N GLU A 49 -12.30 0.90 -24.57
CA GLU A 49 -13.37 -0.10 -24.61
C GLU A 49 -12.77 -1.50 -24.42
N LEU A 50 -13.35 -2.32 -23.53
CA LEU A 50 -12.97 -3.72 -23.38
C LEU A 50 -13.63 -4.55 -24.49
N ILE A 51 -12.82 -5.09 -25.40
CA ILE A 51 -13.29 -5.84 -26.57
C ILE A 51 -13.43 -7.33 -26.28
N ALA A 52 -12.46 -7.88 -25.57
CA ALA A 52 -12.45 -9.27 -25.16
C ALA A 52 -11.66 -9.43 -23.86
N SER A 53 -12.08 -10.39 -23.04
CA SER A 53 -11.33 -10.83 -21.85
C SER A 53 -11.28 -12.36 -21.86
N GLU A 54 -10.07 -12.90 -21.86
CA GLU A 54 -9.80 -14.33 -21.94
C GLU A 54 -9.07 -14.79 -20.67
N PRO A 55 -9.64 -15.67 -19.83
CA PRO A 55 -8.95 -16.21 -18.68
C PRO A 55 -7.81 -17.14 -19.11
N LEU A 56 -6.61 -16.89 -18.59
CA LEU A 56 -5.41 -17.68 -18.89
C LEU A 56 -5.08 -18.68 -17.78
N ALA A 57 -5.20 -18.27 -16.52
CA ALA A 57 -4.91 -19.11 -15.35
C ALA A 57 -5.58 -18.57 -14.07
N SER A 58 -5.69 -19.42 -13.04
CA SER A 58 -6.17 -19.05 -11.71
C SER A 58 -5.34 -19.77 -10.65
N ALA A 59 -5.00 -19.07 -9.56
CA ALA A 59 -4.33 -19.64 -8.40
C ALA A 59 -4.77 -18.90 -7.13
N GLY A 60 -5.55 -19.58 -6.27
CA GLY A 60 -6.16 -18.93 -5.10
C GLY A 60 -7.08 -17.78 -5.50
N TYR A 61 -6.94 -16.63 -4.83
CA TYR A 61 -7.71 -15.41 -5.10
C TYR A 61 -7.22 -14.64 -6.34
N ILE A 62 -6.11 -15.05 -6.96
CA ILE A 62 -5.52 -14.38 -8.13
C ILE A 62 -5.98 -15.05 -9.43
N ARG A 63 -6.39 -14.24 -10.41
CA ARG A 63 -6.63 -14.69 -11.79
C ARG A 63 -5.77 -13.93 -12.78
N LEU A 64 -5.23 -14.63 -13.77
CA LEU A 64 -4.52 -14.02 -14.89
C LEU A 64 -5.44 -14.03 -16.11
N VAL A 65 -5.72 -12.86 -16.65
CA VAL A 65 -6.56 -12.67 -17.85
C VAL A 65 -5.77 -11.97 -18.95
N ARG A 66 -6.18 -12.22 -20.20
CA ARG A 66 -5.74 -11.50 -21.39
C ARG A 66 -6.89 -10.62 -21.85
N ASP A 67 -6.72 -9.31 -21.73
CA ASP A 67 -7.70 -8.34 -22.18
C ASP A 67 -7.26 -7.71 -23.50
N THR A 68 -8.18 -7.63 -24.45
CA THR A 68 -8.02 -6.80 -25.65
C THR A 68 -8.83 -5.53 -25.45
N VAL A 69 -8.16 -4.38 -25.49
CA VAL A 69 -8.80 -3.08 -25.31
C VAL A 69 -8.61 -2.20 -26.54
N ARG A 70 -9.61 -1.38 -26.87
CA ARG A 70 -9.57 -0.42 -27.98
C ARG A 70 -9.56 1.01 -27.46
N PHE A 71 -8.54 1.78 -27.83
CA PHE A 71 -8.43 3.19 -27.47
C PHE A 71 -9.27 4.07 -28.41
N ALA A 72 -9.50 5.33 -28.00
CA ALA A 72 -10.29 6.30 -28.78
C ALA A 72 -9.72 6.60 -30.19
N ASN A 73 -8.44 6.32 -30.43
CA ASN A 73 -7.80 6.39 -31.75
C ASN A 73 -8.04 5.14 -32.62
N GLY A 74 -8.85 4.18 -32.16
CA GLY A 74 -9.14 2.91 -32.82
C GLY A 74 -8.07 1.83 -32.66
N HIS A 75 -6.94 2.12 -32.00
CA HIS A 75 -5.88 1.13 -31.82
C HIS A 75 -6.27 0.10 -30.78
N GLU A 76 -6.13 -1.18 -31.14
CA GLU A 76 -6.32 -2.29 -30.22
C GLU A 76 -4.99 -2.75 -29.61
N VAL A 77 -5.02 -3.03 -28.31
CA VAL A 77 -3.84 -3.48 -27.56
C VAL A 77 -4.24 -4.64 -26.66
N VAL A 78 -3.37 -5.65 -26.59
CA VAL A 78 -3.51 -6.77 -25.68
C VAL A 78 -2.76 -6.49 -24.38
N ARG A 79 -3.39 -6.79 -23.23
CA ARG A 79 -2.84 -6.66 -21.87
C ARG A 79 -2.96 -7.98 -21.14
N ALA A 80 -1.90 -8.34 -20.40
CA ALA A 80 -2.00 -9.36 -19.36
C ALA A 80 -2.34 -8.66 -18.05
N VAL A 81 -3.44 -9.07 -17.42
CA VAL A 81 -3.96 -8.46 -16.20
C VAL A 81 -4.08 -9.52 -15.11
N VAL A 82 -3.57 -9.19 -13.94
CA VAL A 82 -3.75 -9.93 -12.71
C VAL A 82 -4.97 -9.34 -12.01
N GLU A 83 -6.09 -10.06 -12.06
CA GLU A 83 -7.28 -9.69 -11.28
C GLU A 83 -7.04 -10.00 -9.80
N HIS A 84 -7.39 -9.03 -8.95
CA HIS A 84 -7.25 -9.11 -7.51
C HIS A 84 -8.53 -8.58 -6.87
N PRO A 85 -9.06 -9.19 -5.79
CA PRO A 85 -10.28 -8.70 -5.11
C PRO A 85 -10.11 -7.35 -4.36
N GLY A 86 -8.93 -6.74 -4.47
CA GLY A 86 -8.46 -5.67 -3.59
C GLY A 86 -8.04 -6.17 -2.19
N ALA A 87 -7.52 -5.25 -1.40
CA ALA A 87 -7.03 -5.52 -0.05
C ALA A 87 -7.25 -4.30 0.87
N VAL A 88 -6.93 -4.46 2.14
CA VAL A 88 -6.88 -3.39 3.12
C VAL A 88 -5.51 -3.33 3.77
N ALA A 89 -5.13 -2.17 4.28
CA ALA A 89 -3.94 -2.01 5.10
C ALA A 89 -4.21 -1.00 6.22
N LEU A 90 -3.61 -1.21 7.38
CA LEU A 90 -3.94 -0.45 8.59
C LEU A 90 -2.72 0.24 9.18
N VAL A 91 -2.80 1.56 9.35
CA VAL A 91 -1.94 2.29 10.29
C VAL A 91 -2.51 2.07 11.68
N VAL A 92 -1.83 1.27 12.50
CA VAL A 92 -2.28 0.95 13.86
C VAL A 92 -1.47 1.80 14.84
N LEU A 93 -2.12 2.66 15.63
CA LEU A 93 -1.45 3.55 16.58
C LEU A 93 -1.85 3.25 18.03
N ASP A 94 -0.87 3.26 18.93
CA ASP A 94 -1.12 3.29 20.37
C ASP A 94 -1.37 4.72 20.89
N GLU A 95 -1.64 4.84 22.20
CA GLU A 95 -1.86 6.13 22.87
C GLU A 95 -0.65 7.06 22.82
N ALA A 96 0.56 6.52 22.61
CA ALA A 96 1.79 7.29 22.46
C ALA A 96 2.07 7.68 20.98
N GLY A 97 1.20 7.29 20.05
CA GLY A 97 1.36 7.55 18.62
C GLY A 97 2.43 6.69 17.95
N ARG A 98 2.83 5.58 18.57
CA ARG A 98 3.73 4.58 17.96
C ARG A 98 2.93 3.72 16.99
N TRP A 99 3.57 3.34 15.90
CA TRP A 99 3.04 2.47 14.86
C TRP A 99 3.29 1.01 15.24
N LEU A 100 2.26 0.18 15.09
CA LEU A 100 2.42 -1.27 15.14
C LEU A 100 2.72 -1.79 13.74
N LEU A 101 3.88 -2.41 13.58
CA LEU A 101 4.29 -3.08 12.35
C LEU A 101 4.40 -4.58 12.59
N VAL A 102 4.30 -5.34 11.50
CA VAL A 102 4.44 -6.78 11.48
C VAL A 102 5.57 -7.18 10.55
N ARG A 103 6.17 -8.35 10.81
CA ARG A 103 7.19 -8.94 9.93
C ARG A 103 6.65 -10.22 9.31
N GLN A 104 6.51 -10.21 7.99
CA GLN A 104 5.94 -11.31 7.22
C GLN A 104 6.86 -11.72 6.06
N TYR A 105 6.95 -13.02 5.81
CA TYR A 105 7.66 -13.53 4.63
C TYR A 105 6.83 -13.32 3.37
N ARG A 106 7.31 -12.47 2.45
CA ARG A 106 6.71 -12.24 1.14
C ARG A 106 7.45 -13.05 0.09
N HIS A 107 6.88 -14.20 -0.30
CA HIS A 107 7.54 -15.15 -1.20
C HIS A 107 7.92 -14.57 -2.57
N ALA A 108 7.08 -13.69 -3.14
CA ALA A 108 7.38 -13.02 -4.42
C ALA A 108 8.66 -12.17 -4.37
N ALA A 109 8.93 -11.53 -3.22
CA ALA A 109 10.15 -10.77 -2.97
C ALA A 109 11.28 -11.62 -2.36
N ARG A 110 10.96 -12.83 -1.86
CA ARG A 110 11.84 -13.72 -1.09
C ARG A 110 12.48 -13.03 0.11
N ARG A 111 11.72 -12.21 0.82
CA ARG A 111 12.18 -11.40 1.96
C ARG A 111 11.19 -11.46 3.12
N ASN A 112 11.71 -11.36 4.33
CA ASN A 112 10.92 -10.99 5.51
C ASN A 112 10.79 -9.47 5.50
N MET A 113 9.60 -8.96 5.19
CA MET A 113 9.35 -7.54 5.04
C MET A 113 8.75 -7.00 6.33
N LEU A 114 9.25 -5.85 6.78
CA LEU A 114 8.62 -5.07 7.83
C LEU A 114 7.54 -4.19 7.17
N GLU A 115 6.29 -4.38 7.59
CA GLU A 115 5.14 -3.76 6.95
C GLU A 115 4.03 -3.43 7.96
N ILE A 116 3.10 -2.57 7.55
CA ILE A 116 1.85 -2.40 8.29
C ILE A 116 0.93 -3.61 8.12
N PRO A 117 0.06 -3.90 9.11
CA PRO A 117 -0.95 -4.95 9.00
C PRO A 117 -1.82 -4.77 7.76
N ALA A 118 -2.09 -5.85 7.04
CA ALA A 118 -2.81 -5.81 5.79
C ALA A 118 -3.34 -7.19 5.38
N GLY A 119 -4.51 -7.22 4.75
CA GLY A 119 -5.03 -8.47 4.24
C GLY A 119 -5.97 -8.34 3.06
N THR A 120 -6.19 -9.47 2.41
CA THR A 120 -6.93 -9.56 1.16
C THR A 120 -8.43 -9.58 1.45
N ARG A 121 -9.20 -8.85 0.66
CA ARG A 121 -10.66 -8.84 0.83
C ARG A 121 -11.25 -10.16 0.39
N GLU A 122 -12.20 -10.67 1.16
CA GLU A 122 -13.06 -11.75 0.68
C GLU A 122 -14.06 -11.21 -0.37
N ALA A 123 -14.56 -12.11 -1.21
CA ALA A 123 -15.48 -11.75 -2.28
C ALA A 123 -16.77 -11.12 -1.72
N GLY A 124 -17.01 -9.84 -2.04
CA GLY A 124 -18.17 -9.09 -1.58
C GLY A 124 -18.05 -8.52 -0.17
N GLU A 125 -16.91 -8.73 0.52
CA GLU A 125 -16.69 -8.20 1.86
C GLU A 125 -16.44 -6.69 1.83
N ALA A 126 -17.06 -5.98 2.77
CA ALA A 126 -16.83 -4.56 2.97
C ALA A 126 -15.40 -4.35 3.52
N PRO A 127 -14.62 -3.39 3.00
CA PRO A 127 -13.24 -3.15 3.46
C PRO A 127 -13.11 -2.96 4.98
N GLU A 128 -14.11 -2.38 5.63
CA GLU A 128 -14.14 -2.17 7.07
C GLU A 128 -14.17 -3.49 7.86
N LEU A 129 -14.87 -4.51 7.33
CA LEU A 129 -14.95 -5.84 7.95
C LEU A 129 -13.61 -6.57 7.80
N THR A 130 -13.02 -6.52 6.60
CA THR A 130 -11.67 -7.04 6.35
C THR A 130 -10.68 -6.38 7.31
N ALA A 131 -10.68 -5.05 7.41
CA ALA A 131 -9.76 -4.31 8.28
C ALA A 131 -9.91 -4.70 9.77
N ALA A 132 -11.14 -4.86 10.26
CA ALA A 132 -11.41 -5.25 11.64
C ALA A 132 -11.00 -6.70 11.97
N ARG A 133 -11.07 -7.60 10.99
CA ARG A 133 -10.60 -8.99 11.12
C ARG A 133 -9.07 -9.04 11.10
N GLU A 134 -8.45 -8.50 10.06
CA GLU A 134 -7.00 -8.59 9.81
C GLU A 134 -6.19 -7.98 10.95
N VAL A 135 -6.61 -6.83 11.49
CA VAL A 135 -5.89 -6.23 12.63
C VAL A 135 -5.84 -7.16 13.85
N ARG A 136 -6.87 -7.97 14.08
CA ARG A 136 -6.91 -8.91 15.21
C ARG A 136 -6.08 -10.16 14.95
N GLU A 137 -6.09 -10.65 13.72
CA GLU A 137 -5.35 -11.85 13.29
C GLU A 137 -3.84 -11.59 13.27
N GLU A 138 -3.42 -10.46 12.72
CA GLU A 138 -2.00 -10.16 12.56
C GLU A 138 -1.37 -9.51 13.80
N THR A 139 -2.14 -8.74 14.57
CA THR A 139 -1.58 -7.94 15.68
C THR A 139 -2.04 -8.36 17.07
N GLY A 140 -3.12 -9.13 17.17
CA GLY A 140 -3.73 -9.48 18.45
C GLY A 140 -4.60 -8.39 19.07
N PHE A 141 -4.76 -7.23 18.41
CA PHE A 141 -5.57 -6.11 18.90
C PHE A 141 -6.85 -5.91 18.08
N ALA A 142 -7.94 -5.60 18.76
CA ALA A 142 -9.09 -4.96 18.13
C ALA A 142 -8.99 -3.44 18.25
N ALA A 143 -9.38 -2.73 17.20
CA ALA A 143 -9.50 -1.29 17.19
C ALA A 143 -10.91 -0.85 17.62
N GLY A 144 -10.99 0.08 18.59
CA GLY A 144 -12.24 0.76 18.94
C GLY A 144 -12.68 1.76 17.87
N ARG A 145 -11.73 2.27 17.08
CA ARG A 145 -11.98 3.19 15.97
C ARG A 145 -11.19 2.78 14.73
N LEU A 146 -11.90 2.66 13.62
CA LEU A 146 -11.35 2.43 12.28
C LEU A 146 -11.79 3.57 11.35
N GLU A 147 -10.84 4.37 10.88
CA GLU A 147 -11.10 5.48 9.95
C GLU A 147 -10.44 5.20 8.60
N ARG A 148 -11.20 5.23 7.50
CA ARG A 148 -10.62 5.14 6.16
C ARG A 148 -9.78 6.38 5.86
N ILE A 149 -8.48 6.20 5.62
CA ILE A 149 -7.55 7.31 5.37
C ILE A 149 -7.25 7.56 3.90
N GLY A 150 -7.49 6.59 3.02
CA GLY A 150 -7.26 6.72 1.59
C GLY A 150 -7.28 5.39 0.84
N GLY A 151 -6.65 5.38 -0.33
CA GLY A 151 -6.51 4.20 -1.17
C GLY A 151 -5.42 4.36 -2.22
N ALA A 152 -4.81 3.25 -2.66
CA ALA A 152 -3.78 3.26 -3.69
C ALA A 152 -3.80 1.99 -4.55
N TRP A 153 -3.42 2.15 -5.82
CA TRP A 153 -3.09 1.02 -6.69
C TRP A 153 -1.63 0.65 -6.50
N MET A 154 -1.34 -0.64 -6.27
CA MET A 154 0.03 -1.07 -5.97
C MET A 154 0.85 -1.31 -7.23
N ALA A 155 0.23 -1.89 -8.26
CA ALA A 155 0.89 -2.20 -9.52
C ALA A 155 -0.07 -2.05 -10.72
N PRO A 156 -0.65 -0.85 -10.97
CA PRO A 156 -1.69 -0.65 -11.98
C PRO A 156 -1.26 -0.92 -13.42
N GLY A 157 0.05 -1.13 -13.66
CA GLY A 157 0.55 -1.56 -14.96
C GLY A 157 0.15 -2.99 -15.34
N PHE A 158 -0.20 -3.84 -14.36
CA PHE A 158 -0.65 -5.22 -14.63
C PHE A 158 -1.61 -5.79 -13.58
N SER A 159 -1.75 -5.21 -12.39
CA SER A 159 -2.60 -5.73 -11.31
C SER A 159 -3.80 -4.82 -11.05
N GLY A 160 -4.97 -5.45 -10.90
CA GLY A 160 -6.19 -4.82 -10.41
C GLY A 160 -6.25 -4.68 -8.88
N GLU A 161 -5.13 -4.82 -8.18
CA GLU A 161 -5.07 -4.64 -6.72
C GLU A 161 -5.17 -3.16 -6.33
N PHE A 162 -6.30 -2.83 -5.70
CA PHE A 162 -6.49 -1.59 -4.97
C PHE A 162 -6.50 -1.86 -3.47
N ILE A 163 -5.65 -1.15 -2.72
CA ILE A 163 -5.60 -1.23 -1.26
C ILE A 163 -6.36 -0.06 -0.67
N THR A 164 -7.30 -0.34 0.23
CA THR A 164 -7.96 0.67 1.06
C THR A 164 -7.23 0.80 2.39
N PHE A 165 -6.82 2.02 2.73
CA PHE A 165 -6.04 2.27 3.95
C PHE A 165 -6.95 2.72 5.09
N PHE A 166 -6.71 2.18 6.28
CA PHE A 166 -7.39 2.55 7.52
C PHE A 166 -6.39 3.05 8.57
N LEU A 167 -6.86 3.93 9.45
CA LEU A 167 -6.22 4.28 10.71
C LEU A 167 -7.00 3.58 11.83
N ALA A 168 -6.30 2.77 12.60
CA ALA A 168 -6.81 2.00 13.72
C ALA A 168 -6.29 2.60 15.04
N THR A 169 -7.20 3.01 15.90
CA THR A 169 -6.91 3.56 17.24
C THR A 169 -7.85 2.96 18.29
N ASP A 170 -7.67 3.35 19.55
CA ASP A 170 -8.44 2.85 20.70
C ASP A 170 -8.31 1.33 20.84
N LEU A 171 -7.05 0.86 20.87
CA LEU A 171 -6.70 -0.55 20.79
C LEU A 171 -6.99 -1.29 22.10
N ARG A 172 -7.48 -2.52 21.98
CA ARG A 172 -7.62 -3.46 23.10
C ARG A 172 -7.18 -4.87 22.69
N PRO A 173 -6.57 -5.68 23.58
CA PRO A 173 -6.28 -7.06 23.27
C PRO A 173 -7.55 -7.83 22.92
N ASP A 174 -7.57 -8.47 21.75
CA ASP A 174 -8.68 -9.29 21.25
C ASP A 174 -8.20 -10.19 20.09
N PRO A 175 -7.25 -11.12 20.36
CA PRO A 175 -6.54 -11.85 19.33
C PRO A 175 -7.45 -12.85 18.62
N LEU A 176 -7.25 -12.95 17.30
CA LEU A 176 -7.73 -14.05 16.48
C LEU A 176 -6.55 -14.92 16.05
N PRO A 177 -6.76 -16.21 15.74
CA PRO A 177 -5.73 -17.03 15.13
C PRO A 177 -5.27 -16.45 13.79
N GLN A 178 -3.97 -16.47 13.52
CA GLN A 178 -3.44 -16.18 12.19
C GLN A 178 -3.97 -17.17 11.15
N ASP A 179 -4.03 -16.74 9.91
CA ASP A 179 -4.39 -17.61 8.79
C ASP A 179 -3.36 -18.71 8.58
N GLN A 180 -3.81 -19.91 8.19
CA GLN A 180 -2.95 -21.11 8.11
C GLN A 180 -1.80 -20.98 7.09
N GLY A 181 -1.90 -20.05 6.14
CA GLY A 181 -0.89 -19.76 5.13
C GLY A 181 0.10 -18.67 5.53
N GLU A 182 -0.09 -18.07 6.70
CA GLU A 182 0.68 -16.92 7.16
C GLU A 182 1.57 -17.30 8.33
N TYR A 183 2.77 -16.72 8.32
CA TYR A 183 3.68 -16.78 9.45
C TYR A 183 4.17 -15.38 9.69
N ILE A 184 3.51 -14.72 10.64
CA ILE A 184 3.81 -13.35 11.02
C ILE A 184 4.50 -13.40 12.38
N GLU A 185 5.70 -12.82 12.46
CA GLU A 185 6.44 -12.71 13.72
C GLU A 185 5.73 -11.75 14.69
N GLU A 186 6.17 -11.73 15.95
CA GLU A 186 5.56 -10.85 16.95
C GLU A 186 5.56 -9.37 16.48
N PRO A 187 4.42 -8.65 16.59
CA PRO A 187 4.32 -7.26 16.19
C PRO A 187 5.30 -6.35 16.94
N GLU A 188 5.88 -5.38 16.23
CA GLU A 188 6.88 -4.44 16.74
C GLU A 188 6.30 -3.01 16.79
N TRP A 189 6.47 -2.33 17.93
CA TRP A 189 6.09 -0.93 18.09
C TRP A 189 7.24 0.00 17.71
N LEU A 190 7.02 0.87 16.73
CA LEU A 190 7.99 1.88 16.30
C LEU A 190 7.44 3.29 16.48
N THR A 191 8.25 4.22 16.96
CA THR A 191 7.97 5.65 16.87
C THR A 191 7.95 6.11 15.40
N LEU A 192 7.31 7.24 15.13
CA LEU A 192 7.28 7.80 13.77
C LEU A 192 8.70 8.09 13.23
N ASP A 193 9.63 8.52 14.07
CA ASP A 193 11.03 8.75 13.68
C ASP A 193 11.74 7.44 13.29
N GLU A 194 11.49 6.35 14.02
CA GLU A 194 12.01 5.02 13.65
C GLU A 194 11.41 4.51 12.35
N VAL A 195 10.12 4.77 12.09
CA VAL A 195 9.48 4.45 10.79
C VAL A 195 10.14 5.24 9.66
N TYR A 196 10.37 6.55 9.84
CA TYR A 196 11.08 7.36 8.86
C TYR A 196 12.49 6.84 8.59
N GLU A 197 13.24 6.52 9.64
CA GLU A 197 14.58 5.96 9.53
C GLU A 197 14.55 4.61 8.81
N ALA A 198 13.59 3.74 9.13
CA ALA A 198 13.44 2.44 8.51
C ALA A 198 13.14 2.54 7.00
N VAL A 199 12.31 3.50 6.58
CA VAL A 199 12.08 3.78 5.15
C VAL A 199 13.36 4.32 4.49
N GLN A 200 14.06 5.26 5.13
CA GLN A 200 15.27 5.87 4.58
C GLN A 200 16.42 4.87 4.41
N THR A 201 16.54 3.94 5.35
CA THR A 201 17.59 2.90 5.38
C THR A 201 17.22 1.66 4.58
N GLY A 202 16.00 1.58 4.04
CA GLY A 202 15.52 0.39 3.31
C GLY A 202 15.16 -0.80 4.19
N ARG A 203 14.99 -0.60 5.51
CA ARG A 203 14.41 -1.62 6.38
C ARG A 203 12.90 -1.78 6.15
N ILE A 204 12.24 -0.74 5.66
CA ILE A 204 10.89 -0.78 5.10
C ILE A 204 10.98 -0.51 3.60
N GLU A 205 10.69 -1.53 2.81
CA GLU A 205 10.64 -1.47 1.34
C GLU A 205 9.21 -1.73 0.81
N ASP A 206 8.28 -2.04 1.70
CA ASP A 206 6.89 -2.33 1.37
C ASP A 206 6.15 -1.06 0.92
N ALA A 207 5.63 -1.10 -0.30
CA ALA A 207 5.06 0.07 -0.95
C ALA A 207 3.79 0.57 -0.24
N LYS A 208 2.95 -0.32 0.31
CA LYS A 208 1.73 0.09 1.04
C LYS A 208 2.09 0.79 2.34
N THR A 209 3.11 0.32 3.06
CA THR A 209 3.63 0.98 4.26
C THR A 209 4.13 2.40 3.96
N ILE A 210 4.91 2.57 2.89
CA ILE A 210 5.42 3.89 2.47
C ILE A 210 4.28 4.82 2.02
N ALA A 211 3.28 4.29 1.31
CA ALA A 211 2.09 5.03 0.92
C ALA A 211 1.29 5.51 2.15
N ALA A 212 1.08 4.63 3.14
CA ALA A 212 0.36 4.96 4.37
C ALA A 212 1.05 6.08 5.16
N LEU A 213 2.38 6.01 5.32
CA LEU A 213 3.18 7.06 5.93
C LEU A 213 2.98 8.42 5.23
N THR A 214 2.94 8.41 3.89
CA THR A 214 2.68 9.62 3.10
C THR A 214 1.26 10.16 3.32
N MET A 215 0.25 9.29 3.40
CA MET A 215 -1.13 9.69 3.68
C MET A 215 -1.27 10.35 5.06
N ILE A 216 -0.63 9.79 6.08
CA ILE A 216 -0.60 10.38 7.44
C ILE A 216 0.09 11.75 7.42
N ALA A 217 1.27 11.85 6.81
CA ALA A 217 2.00 13.12 6.69
C ALA A 217 1.20 14.21 5.95
N CYS A 218 0.42 13.83 4.93
CA CYS A 218 -0.48 14.74 4.23
C CYS A 218 -1.63 15.23 5.11
N ARG A 219 -2.23 14.35 5.93
CA ARG A 219 -3.30 14.69 6.87
C ARG A 219 -2.81 15.66 7.95
N GLU A 220 -1.68 15.36 8.60
CA GLU A 220 -1.11 16.27 9.61
C GLU A 220 -0.84 17.68 9.07
N ARG A 221 -0.43 17.76 7.79
CA ARG A 221 -0.23 19.04 7.11
C ARG A 221 -1.53 19.82 6.90
N ALA A 222 -2.61 19.14 6.55
CA ALA A 222 -3.92 19.76 6.38
C ALA A 222 -4.41 20.33 7.71
N ASP A 223 -4.28 19.58 8.80
CA ASP A 223 -4.74 19.98 10.13
C ASP A 223 -3.95 21.19 10.66
N ARG A 224 -2.61 21.18 10.54
CA ARG A 224 -1.78 22.35 10.90
C ARG A 224 -2.09 23.58 10.04
N GLY A 225 -2.51 23.38 8.79
CA GLY A 225 -2.95 24.44 7.89
C GLY A 225 -4.32 25.03 8.27
N SER A 226 -5.19 24.23 8.90
CA SER A 226 -6.51 24.65 9.40
C SER A 226 -6.45 25.34 10.76
N ALA A 227 -5.50 24.97 11.63
CA ALA A 227 -5.30 25.59 12.95
C ALA A 227 -4.60 26.97 12.89
N LEU A 228 -4.06 27.35 11.72
CA LEU A 228 -3.41 28.64 11.45
C LEU A 228 -4.25 29.57 10.55
N ALA A 229 -5.51 29.20 10.26
CA ALA A 229 -6.47 29.97 9.46
C ALA A 229 -7.60 30.49 10.35
#